data_AF-A0A530LBQ7-F1
#
_entry.id   AF-A0A530LBQ7-F1
#
_cell.length_a   1.000
_cell.length_b   1.000
_cell.length_c   1.000
_cell.angle_alpha   90.00
_cell.angle_beta   90.00
_cell.angle_gamma   90.00
#
_symmetry.space_group_name_H-M   'P 1'
#
loop_
_entity.id
_entity.type
_entity.pdbx_description
1 polymer ?
#
loop_
_entity_poly.entity_id
_entity_poly.type
_entity_poly.pdbx_seq_one_letter_code
_entity_poly.pdbx_strand_id
1 'polypeptide(L)' 'IGAKASANNEVVDVNLIDVTVVNGTVEAVRLREKIRAAGPTTRNDLGKQARPQAARAA' A
#
# COMPACT_ATOMS: atom_id res chain seq x y z
N ILE A 1 -5.75 -19.55 4.46
CA ILE A 1 -6.67 -18.53 5.00
C ILE A 1 -6.36 -17.15 4.40
N GLY A 2 -5.12 -16.64 4.51
CA GLY A 2 -4.75 -15.31 3.98
C GLY A 2 -5.02 -15.04 2.49
N ALA A 3 -4.69 -15.96 1.58
CA ALA A 3 -4.91 -15.76 0.14
C ALA A 3 -6.40 -15.62 -0.24
N LYS A 4 -7.28 -16.39 0.42
CA LYS A 4 -8.73 -16.33 0.21
C LYS A 4 -9.33 -15.04 0.75
N ALA A 5 -8.92 -14.62 1.95
CA ALA A 5 -9.34 -13.35 2.54
C ALA A 5 -8.89 -12.14 1.69
N SER A 6 -7.67 -12.20 1.15
CA SER A 6 -7.17 -11.19 0.21
C SER A 6 -7.98 -11.14 -1.10
N ALA A 7 -8.34 -12.29 -1.67
CA ALA A 7 -9.16 -12.33 -2.89
C ALA A 7 -10.59 -11.80 -2.65
N ASN A 8 -11.10 -11.95 -1.42
CA ASN A 8 -12.42 -11.50 -1.01
C ASN A 8 -12.44 -10.05 -0.51
N ASN A 9 -11.30 -9.33 -0.52
CA ASN A 9 -11.15 -7.98 0.06
C ASN A 9 -11.69 -7.88 1.49
N GLU A 10 -11.45 -8.89 2.30
CA GLU A 10 -11.99 -8.97 3.66
C GLU A 10 -11.29 -7.96 4.58
N VAL A 11 -12.07 -7.03 5.15
CA VAL A 11 -11.57 -5.97 6.03
C VAL A 11 -11.60 -6.46 7.48
N VAL A 12 -10.42 -6.47 8.12
CA VAL A 12 -10.27 -6.98 9.49
C VAL A 12 -10.51 -5.88 10.54
N ASP A 13 -10.07 -4.65 10.28
CA ASP A 13 -10.23 -3.51 11.18
C ASP A 13 -10.15 -2.18 10.41
N VAL A 14 -10.86 -1.15 10.89
CA VAL A 14 -10.93 0.17 10.26
C VAL A 14 -10.58 1.24 11.29
N ASN A 15 -9.58 2.06 10.97
CA ASN A 15 -9.23 3.23 11.77
C ASN A 15 -9.72 4.50 11.09
N LEU A 16 -10.39 5.37 11.85
CA LEU A 16 -10.80 6.69 11.39
C LEU A 16 -9.60 7.64 11.37
N ILE A 17 -9.50 8.44 10.32
CA ILE A 17 -8.46 9.45 10.15
C ILE A 17 -9.07 10.76 9.64
N ASP A 18 -8.47 11.87 10.04
CA ASP A 18 -8.87 13.19 9.56
C ASP A 18 -8.45 13.38 8.10
N VAL A 19 -9.37 13.91 7.28
CA VAL A 19 -9.15 14.18 5.86
C VAL A 19 -9.52 15.61 5.52
N THR A 20 -8.96 16.13 4.42
CA THR A 20 -9.28 17.43 3.84
C THR A 20 -9.44 17.31 2.33
N VAL A 21 -10.06 18.31 1.70
CA VAL A 21 -10.20 18.38 0.25
C VAL A 21 -9.21 19.41 -0.30
N VAL A 22 -8.28 18.96 -1.13
CA VAL A 22 -7.28 19.80 -1.80
C VAL A 22 -7.39 19.56 -3.29
N ASN A 23 -7.61 20.61 -4.09
CA ASN A 23 -7.77 20.51 -5.54
C ASN A 23 -8.83 19.48 -5.98
N GLY A 24 -9.93 19.37 -5.23
CA GLY A 24 -11.01 18.39 -5.50
C GLY A 24 -10.68 16.94 -5.13
N THR A 25 -9.51 16.67 -4.54
CA THR A 25 -9.11 15.33 -4.08
C THR A 25 -9.13 15.25 -2.56
N VAL A 26 -9.62 14.14 -2.02
CA VAL A 26 -9.59 13.87 -0.57
C VAL A 26 -8.19 13.40 -0.18
N GLU A 27 -7.54 14.14 0.72
CA GLU A 27 -6.21 13.81 1.24
C GLU A 27 -6.24 13.66 2.77
N ALA A 28 -5.44 12.74 3.31
CA ALA A 28 -5.25 12.62 4.75
C ALA A 28 -4.53 13.85 5.32
N VAL A 29 -4.93 14.33 6.49
CA VAL A 29 -4.29 15.50 7.12
C VAL A 29 -2.87 15.17 7.61
N ARG A 30 -2.67 13.96 8.15
CA ARG A 30 -1.39 13.54 8.75
C ARG A 30 -0.44 12.94 7.71
N LEU A 31 0.82 13.38 7.70
CA LEU A 31 1.86 12.90 6.78
C LEU A 31 1.99 11.38 6.75
N ARG A 32 1.94 10.72 7.92
CA ARG A 32 2.06 9.27 8.02
C ARG A 32 0.96 8.55 7.23
N GLU A 33 -0.26 9.07 7.26
CA GLU A 33 -1.39 8.48 6.55
C GLU A 33 -1.35 8.83 5.06
N LYS A 34 -0.79 9.98 4.67
CA LYS A 34 -0.43 10.25 3.26
C LYS A 34 0.54 9.20 2.72
N ILE A 35 1.59 8.88 3.48
CA ILE A 35 2.57 7.85 3.09
C ILE A 35 1.90 6.47 3.02
N ARG A 36 1.07 6.11 4.01
CA ARG A 36 0.36 4.82 4.02
C ARG A 36 -0.55 4.67 2.80
N ALA A 37 -1.27 5.73 2.42
CA ALA A 37 -2.15 5.74 1.25
C ALA A 37 -1.37 5.65 -0.07
N ALA A 38 -0.19 6.25 -0.17
CA ALA A 38 0.69 6.13 -1.33
C ALA A 38 1.28 4.72 -1.50
N GLY A 39 1.33 3.95 -0.42
CA GLY A 39 1.77 2.56 -0.42
C GLY A 39 3.21 2.38 0.08
N PRO A 40 3.80 1.19 -0.15
CA PRO A 40 5.13 0.85 0.36
C PRO A 40 6.20 1.80 -0.18
N THR A 41 7.01 2.37 0.72
CA THR A 41 8.18 3.16 0.33
C THR A 41 9.43 2.30 0.11
N THR A 42 9.36 1.00 0.43
CA THR A 42 10.47 0.09 0.17
C THR A 42 10.60 -0.20 -1.32
N ARG A 43 11.82 -0.03 -1.83
CA ARG A 43 12.18 -0.39 -3.19
C ARG A 43 12.08 -1.91 -3.39
N ASN A 44 11.32 -2.32 -4.41
CA ASN A 44 11.10 -3.74 -4.75
C ASN A 44 12.29 -4.42 -5.44
N ASP A 45 13.35 -3.66 -5.74
CA ASP A 45 14.55 -4.10 -6.44
C ASP A 45 15.79 -4.16 -5.55
N LEU A 46 15.72 -3.68 -4.31
CA LEU A 46 16.86 -3.63 -3.40
C LEU A 46 16.55 -4.29 -2.05
N GLY A 47 17.59 -4.82 -1.40
CA GLY A 47 17.52 -5.37 -0.05
C GLY A 47 16.74 -6.69 0.07
N LYS A 48 16.29 -7.02 1.28
CA LYS A 48 15.68 -8.32 1.62
C LYS A 48 14.28 -8.54 1.01
N GLN A 49 13.66 -7.50 0.49
CA GLN A 49 12.34 -7.54 -0.15
C GLN A 49 12.45 -7.52 -1.69
N ALA A 50 13.67 -7.54 -2.23
CA ALA A 50 13.89 -7.56 -3.66
C ALA A 50 13.24 -8.80 -4.28
N ARG A 51 12.39 -8.58 -5.29
CA ARG A 51 11.83 -9.69 -6.06
C ARG A 51 12.95 -10.27 -6.94
N PRO A 52 13.16 -11.60 -6.96
CA PRO A 52 14.07 -12.20 -7.91
C PRO A 52 13.67 -11.76 -9.31
N GLN A 53 14.60 -11.19 -10.07
CA GLN A 53 14.35 -10.90 -11.46
C GLN A 53 14.12 -12.26 -12.13
N ALA A 54 12.89 -12.50 -12.62
CA ALA A 54 12.58 -13.73 -13.33
C ALA A 54 13.62 -13.88 -14.45
N ALA A 55 14.37 -14.98 -14.44
CA ALA A 55 15.34 -15.25 -15.48
C ALA A 55 14.63 -15.14 -16.82
N ARG A 56 14.98 -14.12 -17.63
CA ARG A 56 14.50 -14.04 -19.00
C ARG A 56 15.04 -15.28 -19.70
N ALA A 57 14.15 -16.21 -20.05
CA ALA A 57 14.49 -17.32 -20.93
C ALA A 57 14.96 -16.71 -22.27
N ALA A 58 16.18 -17.07 -22.67
CA ALA A 58 16.77 -16.71 -23.95
C ALA A 58 16.19 -17.58 -25.08
#